data_AF-A0A242Z660-F1
#
_entry.id   AF-A0A242Z660-F1
#
_cell.length_a   1.000
_cell.length_b   1.000
_cell.length_c   1.000
_cell.angle_alpha   90.00
_cell.angle_beta   90.00
_cell.angle_gamma   90.00
#
_symmetry.space_group_name_H-M   'P 1'
#
loop_
_entity.id
_entity.type
_entity.pdbx_description
1 polymer ?
#
loop_
_entity_poly.entity_id
_entity_poly.type
_entity_poly.pdbx_seq_one_letter_code
_entity_poly.pdbx_strand_id
1 'polypeptide(L)'
;MELTLNSTVCLHAIQFRKEQKNYIVKDTITGEKYKMPPLWIDALAMMRDGFLLGEIEEKLKEEYPEEEINMLAFTRQLLELELVGMVDGEEIACTKKKEKDYLAWLRPRVEQFFLSLNKKNRSKGQ
;
A
#
# COMPACT_ATOMS: atom_id res chain seq x y z
N MET A 1 1.62 1.82 -17.91
CA MET A 1 0.57 2.61 -17.26
C MET A 1 1.22 3.83 -16.62
N GLU A 2 0.74 5.02 -16.94
CA GLU A 2 1.23 6.26 -16.32
C GLU A 2 0.38 6.55 -15.09
N LEU A 3 0.96 6.37 -13.91
CA LEU A 3 0.28 6.60 -12.65
C LEU A 3 0.44 8.06 -12.25
N THR A 4 -0.67 8.77 -12.08
CA THR A 4 -0.70 10.21 -11.79
C THR A 4 -1.44 10.48 -10.49
N LEU A 5 -1.28 11.70 -9.93
CA LEU A 5 -2.00 12.09 -8.73
C LEU A 5 -3.52 12.20 -8.96
N ASN A 6 -3.96 12.32 -10.22
CA ASN A 6 -5.37 12.34 -10.57
C ASN A 6 -5.90 10.94 -10.90
N SER A 7 -5.10 9.89 -10.72
CA SER A 7 -5.57 8.53 -10.90
C SER A 7 -6.33 8.07 -9.66
N THR A 8 -7.39 7.29 -9.88
CA THR A 8 -8.07 6.57 -8.80
C THR A 8 -7.54 5.14 -8.73
N VAL A 9 -7.47 4.56 -7.53
CA VAL A 9 -6.92 3.22 -7.32
C VAL A 9 -7.87 2.41 -6.48
N CYS A 10 -8.30 1.28 -7.00
CA CYS A 10 -9.12 0.31 -6.30
C CYS A 10 -8.28 -0.90 -5.92
N LEU A 11 -8.19 -1.13 -4.62
CA LEU A 11 -7.53 -2.29 -4.03
C LEU A 11 -8.42 -3.52 -4.21
N HIS A 12 -7.81 -4.68 -4.42
CA HIS A 12 -8.58 -5.93 -4.39
C HIS A 12 -9.00 -6.27 -2.94
N ALA A 13 -9.73 -7.37 -2.76
CA ALA A 13 -10.17 -7.85 -1.44
C ALA A 13 -9.00 -8.09 -0.46
N ILE A 14 -8.66 -7.08 0.33
CA ILE A 14 -7.67 -7.13 1.42
C ILE A 14 -8.38 -6.99 2.77
N GLN A 15 -7.83 -7.61 3.80
CA GLN A 15 -8.35 -7.59 5.16
C GLN A 15 -7.42 -6.82 6.08
N PHE A 16 -7.95 -5.85 6.82
CA PHE A 16 -7.19 -5.08 7.80
C PHE A 16 -7.39 -5.67 9.19
N ARG A 17 -6.29 -5.99 9.88
CA ARG A 17 -6.32 -6.39 11.29
C ARG A 17 -5.37 -5.52 12.10
N LYS A 18 -5.89 -4.84 13.12
CA LYS A 18 -5.04 -4.06 14.04
C LYS A 18 -4.19 -5.00 14.88
N GLU A 19 -2.87 -4.79 14.91
CA GLU A 19 -1.92 -5.58 15.69
C GLU A 19 -0.94 -4.66 16.44
N GLN A 20 -1.28 -4.38 17.71
CA GLN A 20 -0.55 -3.45 18.58
C GLN A 20 -0.50 -2.02 18.01
N LYS A 21 0.70 -1.56 17.61
CA LYS A 21 0.97 -0.22 17.07
C LYS A 21 0.87 -0.14 15.53
N ASN A 22 0.76 -1.28 14.86
CA ASN A 22 0.70 -1.36 13.40
C ASN A 22 -0.54 -2.14 12.99
N TYR A 23 -0.81 -2.16 11.69
CA TYR A 23 -1.85 -2.95 11.09
C TYR A 23 -1.25 -4.06 10.25
N ILE A 24 -1.88 -5.22 10.29
CA ILE A 24 -1.60 -6.32 9.39
C ILE A 24 -2.65 -6.28 8.29
N VAL A 25 -2.20 -6.00 7.08
CA VAL A 25 -2.99 -6.10 5.86
C VAL A 25 -2.79 -7.50 5.31
N LYS A 26 -3.84 -8.30 5.30
CA LYS A 26 -3.83 -9.64 4.75
C LYS A 26 -4.49 -9.64 3.38
N ASP A 27 -3.76 -10.10 2.38
CA ASP A 27 -4.30 -10.41 1.07
C ASP A 27 -5.21 -11.64 1.14
N THR A 28 -6.46 -11.52 0.69
CA THR A 28 -7.42 -12.67 0.75
C THR A 28 -7.29 -13.62 -0.44
N ILE A 29 -6.54 -13.22 -1.48
CA ILE A 29 -6.31 -13.99 -2.70
C ILE A 29 -5.12 -14.94 -2.50
N THR A 30 -3.98 -14.41 -2.04
CA THR A 30 -2.73 -15.16 -1.83
C THR A 30 -2.52 -15.58 -0.39
N GLY A 31 -3.17 -14.92 0.57
CA GLY A 31 -2.98 -15.17 1.99
C GLY A 31 -1.76 -14.47 2.59
N GLU A 32 -1.04 -13.66 1.79
CA GLU A 32 0.11 -12.87 2.23
C GLU A 32 -0.28 -11.85 3.29
N LYS A 33 0.67 -11.53 4.18
CA LYS A 33 0.47 -10.60 5.29
C LYS A 33 1.53 -9.52 5.27
N TYR A 34 1.06 -8.29 5.26
CA TYR A 34 1.85 -7.07 5.20
C TYR A 34 1.66 -6.27 6.47
N LYS A 35 2.75 -5.77 7.05
CA LYS A 35 2.67 -4.93 8.25
C LYS A 35 2.83 -3.47 7.85
N MET A 36 1.77 -2.69 8.03
CA MET A 36 1.71 -1.28 7.65
C MET A 36 1.45 -0.39 8.87
N PRO A 37 2.10 0.80 8.97
CA PRO A 37 1.72 1.83 9.93
C PRO A 37 0.31 2.38 9.65
N PRO A 38 -0.34 3.00 10.67
CA PRO A 38 -1.68 3.60 10.55
C PRO A 38 -1.81 4.57 9.37
N LEU A 39 -0.79 5.40 9.12
CA LEU A 39 -0.73 6.35 8.01
C LEU A 39 -1.15 5.72 6.66
N TRP A 40 -0.55 4.58 6.30
CA TRP A 40 -0.87 3.92 5.04
C TRP A 40 -2.23 3.22 5.07
N ILE A 41 -2.76 2.90 6.24
CA ILE A 41 -4.11 2.31 6.37
C ILE A 41 -5.17 3.36 6.07
N ASP A 42 -4.99 4.59 6.55
CA ASP A 42 -5.83 5.72 6.19
C ASP A 42 -5.75 5.99 4.68
N ALA A 43 -4.56 5.94 4.09
CA ALA A 43 -4.37 6.02 2.64
C ALA A 43 -5.20 4.95 1.89
N LEU A 44 -5.09 3.68 2.31
CA LEU A 44 -5.82 2.56 1.69
C LEU A 44 -7.34 2.69 1.91
N ALA A 45 -7.78 3.21 3.06
CA ALA A 45 -9.18 3.47 3.32
C ALA A 45 -9.74 4.54 2.38
N MET A 46 -9.00 5.63 2.15
CA MET A 46 -9.37 6.67 1.19
C MET A 46 -9.32 6.18 -0.26
N MET A 47 -8.32 5.38 -0.64
CA MET A 47 -8.28 4.74 -1.96
C MET A 47 -9.54 3.90 -2.21
N ARG A 48 -9.97 3.12 -1.22
CA ARG A 48 -11.18 2.28 -1.30
C ARG A 48 -12.46 3.12 -1.45
N ASP A 49 -12.49 4.33 -0.88
CA ASP A 49 -13.61 5.26 -1.04
C ASP A 49 -13.64 5.92 -2.44
N GLY A 50 -12.58 5.75 -3.22
CA GLY A 50 -12.46 6.29 -4.58
C GLY A 50 -11.82 7.68 -4.64
N PHE A 51 -11.13 8.12 -3.60
CA PHE A 51 -10.38 9.38 -3.63
C PHE A 51 -9.22 9.33 -4.63
N LEU A 52 -8.91 10.50 -5.20
CA LEU A 52 -7.74 10.70 -6.07
C LEU A 52 -6.46 10.61 -5.24
N LEU A 53 -5.39 10.07 -5.82
CA LEU A 53 -4.10 9.94 -5.12
C LEU A 53 -3.55 11.27 -4.61
N GLY A 54 -3.78 12.37 -5.33
CA GLY A 54 -3.41 13.73 -4.93
C GLY A 54 -4.17 14.20 -3.69
N GLU A 55 -5.49 14.02 -3.66
CA GLU A 55 -6.34 14.37 -2.51
C GLU A 55 -5.92 13.58 -1.26
N ILE A 56 -5.61 12.29 -1.43
CA ILE A 56 -5.13 11.44 -0.34
C ILE A 56 -3.77 11.94 0.16
N GLU A 57 -2.86 12.29 -0.75
CA GLU A 57 -1.54 12.81 -0.40
C GLU A 57 -1.63 14.11 0.41
N GLU A 58 -2.46 15.05 -0.03
CA GLU A 58 -2.67 16.32 0.67
C GLU A 58 -3.25 16.09 2.06
N LYS A 59 -4.31 15.29 2.18
CA LYS A 59 -4.90 14.96 3.49
C LYS A 59 -3.92 14.30 4.44
N LEU A 60 -3.16 13.33 3.95
CA LEU A 60 -2.15 12.67 4.79
C LEU A 60 -1.05 13.64 5.19
N LYS A 61 -0.64 14.57 4.32
CA LYS A 61 0.38 15.59 4.67
C LYS A 61 -0.13 16.57 5.71
N GLU A 62 -1.43 16.86 5.70
CA GLU A 62 -2.06 17.67 6.75
C GLU A 62 -2.13 16.93 8.09
N GLU A 63 -2.50 15.64 8.09
CA GLU A 63 -2.56 14.84 9.33
C GLU A 63 -1.18 14.43 9.85
N TYR A 64 -0.23 14.21 8.97
CA TYR A 64 1.12 13.71 9.26
C TYR A 64 2.19 14.57 8.57
N PRO A 65 2.33 15.86 8.96
CA PRO A 65 3.27 16.80 8.35
C PRO A 65 4.74 16.42 8.56
N GLU A 66 5.02 15.54 9.51
CA GLU A 66 6.36 15.04 9.82
C GLU A 66 6.79 13.90 8.90
N GLU A 67 5.83 13.25 8.21
CA GLU A 67 6.07 12.09 7.35
C GLU A 67 6.18 12.50 5.88
N GLU A 68 7.15 11.95 5.15
CA GLU A 68 7.29 12.19 3.72
C GLU A 68 6.33 11.32 2.92
N ILE A 69 5.12 11.84 2.67
CA ILE A 69 4.10 11.09 1.93
C ILE A 69 4.27 11.30 0.43
N ASN A 70 4.46 10.19 -0.28
CA ASN A 70 4.48 10.13 -1.73
C ASN A 70 3.54 9.02 -2.21
N MET A 71 2.33 9.41 -2.60
CA MET A 71 1.27 8.47 -2.98
C MET A 71 1.58 7.73 -4.29
N LEU A 72 2.35 8.35 -5.19
CA LEU A 72 2.79 7.70 -6.43
C LEU A 72 3.76 6.54 -6.14
N ALA A 73 4.75 6.79 -5.29
CA ALA A 73 5.72 5.76 -4.88
C ALA A 73 5.04 4.64 -4.07
N PHE A 74 4.09 4.99 -3.21
CA PHE A 74 3.30 4.02 -2.47
C PHE A 74 2.44 3.15 -3.39
N THR A 75 1.73 3.75 -4.33
CA THR A 75 0.86 3.01 -5.27
C THR A 75 1.65 2.10 -6.20
N ARG A 76 2.84 2.55 -6.66
CA ARG A 76 3.74 1.69 -7.43
C ARG A 76 4.13 0.42 -6.65
N GLN A 77 4.47 0.56 -5.37
CA GLN A 77 4.73 -0.59 -4.53
C GLN A 77 3.50 -1.49 -4.37
N LEU A 78 2.30 -0.92 -4.22
CA LEU A 78 1.06 -1.71 -4.16
C LEU A 78 0.82 -2.50 -5.46
N LEU A 79 1.13 -1.90 -6.62
CA LEU A 79 1.07 -2.59 -7.92
C LEU A 79 2.09 -3.73 -8.01
N GLU A 80 3.31 -3.50 -7.54
CA GLU A 80 4.35 -4.55 -7.47
C GLU A 80 3.95 -5.70 -6.53
N LEU A 81 3.24 -5.38 -5.45
CA LEU A 81 2.66 -6.37 -4.53
C LEU A 81 1.39 -7.03 -5.08
N GLU A 82 0.89 -6.59 -6.25
CA GLU A 82 -0.37 -7.01 -6.87
C GLU A 82 -1.59 -6.82 -5.93
N LEU A 83 -1.51 -5.83 -5.03
CA LEU A 83 -2.59 -5.45 -4.11
C LEU A 83 -3.65 -4.57 -4.78
N VAL A 84 -3.30 -3.97 -5.91
CA VAL A 84 -4.19 -3.14 -6.71
C VAL A 84 -4.95 -4.00 -7.70
N GLY A 85 -6.28 -3.94 -7.66
CA GLY A 85 -7.14 -4.64 -8.61
C GLY A 85 -7.48 -3.78 -9.83
N MET A 86 -7.51 -2.46 -9.68
CA MET A 86 -7.96 -1.54 -10.73
C MET A 86 -7.35 -0.15 -10.54
N VAL A 87 -6.92 0.48 -11.63
CA VAL A 87 -6.41 1.86 -11.63
C VAL A 87 -7.13 2.63 -12.72
N ASP A 88 -7.74 3.75 -12.36
CA ASP A 88 -8.43 4.67 -13.28
C ASP A 88 -9.52 4.03 -14.15
N GLY A 89 -10.18 2.98 -13.67
CA GLY A 89 -11.12 2.23 -14.51
C GLY A 89 -10.53 0.99 -15.17
N GLU A 90 -9.20 0.89 -15.27
CA GLU A 90 -8.53 -0.22 -15.93
C GLU A 90 -8.22 -1.33 -14.93
N GLU A 91 -8.77 -2.52 -15.15
CA GLU A 91 -8.48 -3.70 -14.35
C GLU A 91 -7.02 -4.13 -14.53
N ILE A 92 -6.30 -4.25 -13.41
CA ILE A 92 -4.93 -4.75 -13.41
C ILE A 92 -5.00 -6.27 -13.30
N ALA A 93 -4.47 -6.95 -14.31
CA ALA A 93 -4.40 -8.40 -14.30
C ALA A 93 -3.47 -8.89 -13.18
N CYS A 94 -4.04 -9.36 -12.07
CA CYS A 94 -3.28 -10.07 -11.03
C CYS A 94 -2.77 -11.40 -11.62
N THR A 95 -1.46 -11.52 -11.74
CA THR A 95 -0.79 -12.74 -12.20
C THR A 95 -0.57 -13.75 -11.08
N LYS A 96 -0.63 -13.29 -9.81
CA LYS A 96 -0.71 -14.14 -8.61
C LYS A 96 -1.91 -15.09 -8.70
N LYS A 97 -1.64 -16.34 -9.08
CA LYS A 97 -2.62 -17.42 -9.03
C LYS A 97 -2.98 -17.72 -7.57
N LYS A 98 -4.26 -18.02 -7.31
CA LYS A 98 -4.69 -18.86 -6.18
C LYS A 98 -3.96 -20.20 -6.29
N GLU A 99 -2.76 -20.29 -5.75
CA GLU A 99 -2.16 -21.59 -5.49
C GLU A 99 -3.07 -22.21 -4.42
N LYS A 100 -3.90 -23.20 -4.82
CA LYS A 100 -4.65 -24.04 -3.88
C LYS A 100 -3.59 -24.78 -3.06
N ASP A 101 -3.07 -24.16 -2.00
CA ASP A 101 -1.82 -24.62 -1.41
C ASP A 101 -2.01 -25.20 -0.02
N TYR A 102 -2.03 -26.53 -0.01
CA TYR A 102 -1.99 -27.44 1.13
C TYR A 102 -0.64 -27.36 1.90
N LEU A 103 0.25 -26.43 1.51
CA LEU A 103 1.59 -26.21 2.07
C LEU A 103 1.77 -24.79 2.63
N ALA A 104 0.67 -24.05 2.87
CA ALA A 104 0.67 -22.69 3.44
C ALA A 104 1.36 -22.56 4.83
N TRP A 105 1.63 -23.67 5.51
CA TRP A 105 2.32 -23.70 6.82
C TRP A 105 3.85 -23.66 6.71
N LEU A 106 4.42 -23.89 5.52
CA LEU A 106 5.87 -24.04 5.31
C LEU A 106 6.59 -22.77 4.82
N ARG A 107 5.88 -21.68 4.53
CA ARG A 107 6.51 -20.41 4.10
C ARG A 107 6.54 -19.38 5.24
N PRO A 108 7.67 -19.20 5.94
CA PRO A 108 7.90 -18.01 6.73
C PRO A 108 8.29 -16.87 5.78
N ARG A 109 7.30 -16.26 5.14
CA ARG A 109 7.50 -14.98 4.43
C ARG A 109 6.55 -13.95 5.00
N VAL A 110 6.96 -13.38 6.14
CA VAL A 110 6.66 -11.98 6.39
C VAL A 110 7.59 -11.24 5.44
N GLU A 111 7.11 -10.96 4.22
CA GLU A 111 7.83 -10.10 3.28
C GLU A 111 7.69 -8.67 3.85
N GLN A 112 8.60 -8.37 4.77
CA GLN A 112 8.82 -7.07 5.38
C GLN A 112 9.12 -6.07 4.27
N PHE A 113 8.24 -5.12 4.00
CA PHE A 113 8.65 -3.79 3.54
C PHE A 113 7.44 -2.84 3.59
N PHE A 114 7.32 -2.07 4.67
CA PHE A 114 6.64 -0.77 4.61
C PHE A 114 7.65 0.25 5.09
N LEU A 115 8.13 1.02 4.12
CA LEU A 115 9.06 2.14 4.20
C LEU A 115 9.37 2.58 5.63
N SER A 116 10.57 2.24 6.11
CA SER A 116 11.20 3.03 7.16
C SER A 116 11.65 4.34 6.50
N LEU A 117 10.79 5.37 6.50
CA LEU A 117 11.21 6.72 6.14
C LEU A 117 12.08 7.27 7.27
N ASN A 118 13.32 6.79 7.34
CA ASN A 118 14.34 7.53 8.05
C ASN A 118 15.75 7.25 7.51
N LYS A 119 16.15 8.00 6.46
CA LYS A 119 17.49 8.62 6.41
C LYS A 119 17.66 9.66 5.27
N LYS A 120 17.59 10.93 5.67
CA LYS A 120 18.66 11.93 5.47
C LYS A 120 18.92 12.45 4.04
N ASN A 121 18.43 13.65 3.75
CA ASN A 121 19.18 14.64 2.99
C ASN A 121 19.68 15.77 3.91
N ARG A 122 20.73 15.45 4.68
CA ARG A 122 21.70 16.46 5.13
C ARG A 122 22.62 16.72 3.95
N SER A 123 22.21 17.57 2.99
CA SER A 123 23.14 18.14 2.01
C SER A 123 23.43 19.59 2.39
N LYS A 124 24.54 19.70 3.13
CA LYS A 124 25.45 20.84 3.32
C LYS A 124 24.89 22.26 3.18
N GLY A 125 24.85 22.93 4.33
CA GLY A 125 25.21 24.34 4.38
C GLY A 125 26.71 24.54 4.14
N GLN A 126 27.01 25.79 3.80
CA GLN A 126 28.29 26.44 3.48
C GLN A 126 28.74 26.31 2.03
#